data_AF-A0A6A3HIM4-F1
#
_entry.id   AF-A0A6A3HIM4-F1
#
_cell.length_a   1.000
_cell.length_b   1.000
_cell.length_c   1.000
_cell.angle_alpha   90.00
_cell.angle_beta   90.00
_cell.angle_gamma   90.00
#
_symmetry.space_group_name_H-M   'P 1'
#
loop_
_entity.id
_entity.type
_entity.pdbx_description
1 polymer ?
#
loop_
_entity_poly.entity_id
_entity_poly.type
_entity_poly.pdbx_seq_one_letter_code
_entity_poly.pdbx_strand_id
1 'polypeptide(L)'
;MGRFRLPDTLPEIQLSPERQAALIAEVDAVVQHTLELRGAFAAGGRQLDKEARKLVKTKDDVRAYRSRRALHGVASHHERSDMLSSSSSSDSTSHRSTMDKITSIASSTSSGDSDTS
;
A
#
# COMPACT_ATOMS: atom_id res chain seq x y z
N MET A 1 16.22 15.89 -30.88
CA MET A 1 15.67 14.54 -30.64
C MET A 1 16.81 13.54 -30.66
N GLY A 2 17.30 13.07 -29.50
CA GLY A 2 18.40 12.12 -29.43
C GLY A 2 17.92 10.69 -29.73
N ARG A 3 18.55 10.03 -30.71
CA ARG A 3 18.30 8.64 -31.09
C ARG A 3 19.11 7.72 -30.18
N PHE A 4 18.43 7.00 -29.27
CA PHE A 4 19.06 5.98 -28.45
C PHE A 4 19.54 4.84 -29.36
N ARG A 5 20.85 4.58 -29.38
CA ARG A 5 21.43 3.45 -30.12
C ARG A 5 21.76 2.37 -29.11
N LEU A 6 21.01 1.27 -29.13
CA LEU A 6 21.41 0.07 -28.39
C LEU A 6 22.64 -0.52 -29.07
N PRO A 7 23.67 -0.94 -28.32
CA PRO A 7 24.79 -1.70 -28.88
C PRO A 7 24.29 -3.04 -29.44
N ASP A 8 24.94 -3.53 -30.50
CA ASP A 8 24.58 -4.78 -31.17
C ASP A 8 24.71 -6.02 -30.26
N THR A 9 25.46 -5.88 -29.16
CA THR A 9 25.62 -6.92 -28.13
C THR A 9 25.38 -6.32 -26.75
N LEU A 10 24.57 -7.00 -25.94
CA LEU A 10 24.41 -6.67 -24.52
C LEU A 10 25.68 -7.09 -23.75
N PRO A 11 26.14 -6.29 -22.77
CA PRO A 11 27.28 -6.65 -21.96
C PRO A 11 27.02 -7.90 -21.13
N GLU A 12 28.06 -8.71 -20.93
CA GLU A 12 27.99 -9.91 -20.10
C GLU A 12 27.76 -9.53 -18.63
N ILE A 13 26.72 -10.12 -18.03
CA ILE A 13 26.37 -9.87 -16.63
C ILE A 13 26.94 -11.00 -15.79
N GLN A 14 27.98 -10.69 -15.01
CA GLN A 14 28.54 -11.59 -14.01
C GLN A 14 27.73 -11.45 -12.72
N LEU A 15 27.05 -12.52 -12.30
CA LEU A 15 26.34 -12.58 -11.03
C LEU A 15 27.15 -13.43 -10.04
N SER A 16 27.18 -13.02 -8.77
CA SER A 16 27.65 -13.95 -7.73
C SER A 16 26.71 -15.16 -7.67
N PRO A 17 27.22 -16.35 -7.30
CA PRO A 17 26.39 -17.55 -7.18
C PRO A 17 25.18 -17.35 -6.25
N GLU A 18 25.38 -16.63 -5.14
CA GLU A 18 24.31 -16.29 -4.20
C GLU A 18 23.23 -15.42 -4.82
N ARG A 19 23.63 -14.39 -5.58
CA ARG A 19 22.67 -13.50 -6.25
C ARG A 19 21.91 -14.22 -7.35
N GLN A 20 22.57 -15.11 -8.08
CA GLN A 20 21.90 -15.96 -9.06
C GLN A 20 20.88 -16.89 -8.39
N ALA A 21 21.25 -17.55 -7.28
CA ALA A 21 20.34 -18.40 -6.52
C ALA A 21 19.14 -17.62 -5.98
N ALA A 22 19.35 -16.40 -5.46
CA ALA A 22 18.28 -15.54 -4.97
C ALA A 22 17.28 -15.15 -6.09
N LEU A 23 17.78 -14.82 -7.28
CA LEU A 23 16.92 -14.50 -8.42
C LEU A 23 16.11 -15.71 -8.89
N ILE A 24 16.72 -16.90 -8.90
CA ILE A 24 16.01 -18.15 -9.23
C ILE A 24 14.89 -18.39 -8.21
N ALA A 25 15.19 -18.28 -6.92
CA ALA A 25 14.20 -18.46 -5.87
C ALA A 25 13.04 -17.46 -5.96
N GLU A 26 13.31 -16.19 -6.30
CA GLU A 26 12.27 -15.18 -6.51
C GLU A 26 11.36 -15.54 -7.70
N VAL A 27 11.96 -15.99 -8.81
CA VAL A 27 11.21 -16.45 -9.99
C VAL A 27 10.31 -17.64 -9.63
N ASP A 28 10.85 -18.62 -8.91
CA ASP A 28 10.10 -19.79 -8.47
C ASP A 28 8.93 -19.39 -7.56
N ALA A 29 9.16 -18.47 -6.63
CA ALA A 29 8.11 -17.94 -5.75
C ALA A 29 7.01 -17.23 -6.56
N VAL A 30 7.35 -16.42 -7.56
CA VAL A 30 6.37 -15.74 -8.43
C VAL A 30 5.56 -16.76 -9.24
N VAL A 31 6.21 -17.79 -9.78
CA VAL A 31 5.54 -18.87 -10.53
C VAL A 31 4.56 -19.62 -9.63
N GLN A 32 5.03 -20.04 -8.45
CA GLN A 32 4.21 -20.78 -7.49
C GLN A 32 2.99 -19.95 -7.06
N HIS A 33 3.20 -18.72 -6.60
CA HIS A 33 2.12 -17.83 -6.17
C HIS A 33 1.11 -17.55 -7.30
N THR A 34 1.58 -17.40 -8.55
CA THR A 34 0.70 -17.20 -9.70
C THR A 34 -0.16 -18.44 -9.98
N LEU A 35 0.41 -19.64 -9.87
CA LEU A 35 -0.33 -20.90 -10.04
C LEU A 35 -1.34 -21.12 -8.92
N GLU A 36 -0.99 -20.80 -7.68
CA GLU A 36 -1.88 -20.86 -6.52
C GLU A 36 -3.09 -19.93 -6.70
N LEU A 37 -2.85 -18.66 -7.05
CA LEU A 37 -3.94 -17.70 -7.34
C LEU A 37 -4.83 -18.16 -8.49
N ARG A 38 -4.23 -18.74 -9.54
CA ARG A 38 -4.99 -19.31 -10.67
C ARG A 38 -5.85 -20.49 -10.21
N GLY A 39 -5.30 -21.37 -9.38
CA GLY A 39 -6.01 -22.50 -8.78
C GLY A 39 -7.19 -22.05 -7.93
N ALA A 40 -6.95 -21.12 -7.00
CA ALA A 40 -7.98 -20.54 -6.15
C ALA A 40 -9.10 -19.86 -6.97
N PHE A 41 -8.75 -19.11 -8.02
CA PHE A 41 -9.72 -18.50 -8.92
C PHE A 41 -10.57 -19.54 -9.66
N ALA A 42 -9.96 -20.64 -10.12
CA ALA A 42 -10.69 -21.72 -10.77
C ALA A 42 -11.63 -22.45 -9.79
N ALA A 43 -11.15 -22.73 -8.57
CA ALA A 43 -11.95 -23.35 -7.51
C ALA A 43 -13.12 -22.46 -7.06
N GLY A 44 -12.92 -21.14 -6.99
CA GLY A 44 -13.95 -20.14 -6.70
C GLY A 44 -14.92 -19.85 -7.85
N GLY A 45 -15.06 -20.76 -8.81
CA GLY A 45 -16.03 -20.63 -9.91
C GLY A 45 -15.69 -19.54 -10.93
N ARG A 46 -14.41 -19.15 -11.05
CA ARG A 46 -13.92 -18.12 -11.99
C ARG A 46 -14.60 -16.76 -11.78
N GLN A 47 -15.02 -16.47 -10.56
CA GLN A 47 -15.59 -15.18 -10.19
C GLN A 47 -14.49 -14.20 -9.78
N LEU A 48 -14.62 -12.97 -10.24
CA LEU A 48 -13.70 -11.88 -9.95
C LEU A 48 -14.41 -10.86 -9.07
N ASP A 49 -13.76 -10.40 -8.00
CA ASP A 49 -14.29 -9.33 -7.17
C ASP A 49 -14.48 -8.05 -7.99
N LYS A 50 -15.75 -7.66 -8.17
CA LYS A 50 -16.17 -6.51 -8.96
C LYS A 50 -15.98 -5.18 -8.21
N GLU A 51 -15.85 -5.23 -6.89
CA GLU A 51 -15.58 -4.06 -6.05
C GLU A 51 -14.10 -3.69 -6.17
N ALA A 52 -13.19 -4.66 -6.03
CA ALA A 52 -11.76 -4.40 -6.21
C ALA A 52 -11.30 -4.27 -7.67
N ARG A 53 -11.99 -4.87 -8.65
CA ARG A 53 -11.56 -4.88 -10.07
C ARG A 53 -12.58 -4.31 -11.03
N LYS A 54 -12.12 -3.38 -11.87
CA LYS A 54 -12.92 -2.74 -12.93
C LYS A 54 -12.61 -3.39 -14.27
N LEU A 55 -13.65 -3.80 -15.00
CA LEU A 55 -13.54 -4.22 -16.40
C LEU A 55 -13.11 -3.03 -17.26
N VAL A 56 -12.05 -3.20 -18.06
CA VAL A 56 -11.51 -2.14 -18.93
C VAL A 56 -11.75 -2.39 -20.40
N LYS A 57 -11.81 -3.65 -20.80
CA LYS A 57 -12.02 -4.04 -22.19
C LYS A 57 -12.61 -5.43 -22.25
N THR A 58 -13.57 -5.60 -23.14
CA THR A 58 -14.00 -6.90 -23.62
C THR A 58 -13.76 -6.93 -25.11
N LYS A 59 -13.15 -8.00 -25.61
CA LYS A 59 -13.05 -8.26 -27.04
C LYS A 59 -13.15 -9.76 -27.24
N ASP A 60 -14.04 -10.16 -28.15
CA ASP A 60 -14.40 -11.56 -28.34
C ASP A 60 -14.82 -12.15 -26.98
N ASP A 61 -14.23 -13.26 -26.55
CA ASP A 61 -14.46 -13.87 -25.22
C ASP A 61 -13.42 -13.48 -24.16
N VAL A 62 -12.57 -12.49 -24.45
CA VAL A 62 -11.52 -12.03 -23.54
C VAL A 62 -11.97 -10.77 -22.80
N ARG A 63 -11.91 -10.84 -21.47
CA ARG A 63 -12.21 -9.72 -20.56
C ARG A 63 -10.96 -9.30 -19.81
N ALA A 64 -10.54 -8.05 -19.99
CA ALA A 64 -9.42 -7.46 -19.29
C ALA A 64 -9.91 -6.59 -18.12
N TYR A 65 -9.25 -6.71 -16.98
CA TYR A 65 -9.59 -5.99 -15.75
C TYR A 65 -8.37 -5.23 -15.23
N ARG A 66 -8.62 -4.15 -14.49
CA ARG A 66 -7.61 -3.46 -13.68
C ARG A 66 -8.09 -3.32 -12.24
N SER A 67 -7.16 -3.19 -11.30
CA SER A 67 -7.51 -2.83 -9.92
C SER A 67 -8.17 -1.45 -9.88
N ARG A 68 -9.14 -1.27 -8.99
CA ARG A 68 -9.58 0.06 -8.60
C ARG A 68 -8.51 0.66 -7.68
N ARG A 69 -8.24 1.95 -7.85
CA ARG A 69 -7.45 2.68 -6.84
C ARG A 69 -8.37 2.89 -5.64
N ALA A 70 -8.02 2.33 -4.49
CA ALA A 70 -8.71 2.68 -3.26
C ALA A 70 -8.47 4.17 -3.01
N LEU A 71 -9.54 4.98 -2.96
CA LEU A 71 -9.42 6.41 -2.69
C LEU A 71 -9.03 6.70 -1.23
N HIS A 72 -9.08 5.71 -0.36
CA HIS A 72 -8.50 5.78 0.98
C HIS A 72 -7.86 4.42 1.31
N GLY A 73 -6.73 4.47 2.01
CA GLY A 73 -5.86 3.34 2.25
C GLY A 73 -6.53 2.12 2.89
N VAL A 74 -5.85 0.98 2.72
CA VAL A 74 -6.09 -0.29 3.40
C VAL A 74 -7.39 -1.01 3.01
N ALA A 75 -7.34 -1.66 1.86
CA ALA A 75 -8.00 -2.95 1.71
C ALA A 75 -7.06 -3.91 0.97
N SER A 76 -5.85 -4.09 1.51
CA SER A 76 -5.04 -5.26 1.23
C SER A 76 -5.61 -6.41 2.05
N HIS A 77 -6.65 -7.07 1.54
CA HIS A 77 -7.05 -8.40 2.00
C HIS A 77 -6.07 -9.45 1.45
N HIS A 78 -4.80 -9.23 1.75
CA HIS A 78 -3.75 -10.23 1.66
C HIS A 78 -3.16 -10.21 3.06
N GLU A 79 -3.58 -11.17 3.88
CA GLU A 79 -2.99 -11.49 5.17
C GLU A 79 -1.47 -11.56 4.97
N ARG A 80 -0.80 -10.45 5.29
CA ARG A 80 0.63 -10.43 5.54
C ARG A 80 0.77 -11.00 6.94
N SER A 81 0.88 -12.32 7.01
CA SER A 81 1.58 -12.94 8.11
C SER A 81 2.96 -12.30 8.20
N ASP A 82 3.30 -11.87 9.41
CA ASP A 82 4.58 -11.37 9.87
C ASP A 82 4.93 -9.95 9.41
N MET A 83 4.68 -8.97 10.28
CA MET A 83 5.75 -8.13 10.84
C MET A 83 5.29 -7.47 12.14
N LEU A 84 6.00 -7.89 13.18
CA LEU A 84 6.14 -7.41 14.54
C LEU A 84 5.81 -5.92 14.78
N SER A 85 5.20 -5.70 15.94
CA SER A 85 4.77 -4.42 16.49
C SER A 85 5.82 -3.31 16.55
N SER A 86 5.27 -2.09 16.46
CA SER A 86 5.63 -0.85 17.16
C SER A 86 6.93 -0.14 16.81
N SER A 87 6.77 1.08 16.29
CA SER A 87 7.26 2.29 16.98
C SER A 87 6.49 3.51 16.48
N SER A 88 5.69 4.09 17.37
CA SER A 88 5.06 5.39 17.23
C SER A 88 6.13 6.47 17.14
N SER A 89 6.12 7.29 16.09
CA SER A 89 6.89 8.52 16.04
C SER A 89 5.93 9.70 15.94
N SER A 90 5.83 10.42 17.05
CA SER A 90 5.11 11.67 17.21
C SER A 90 5.79 12.78 16.40
N ASP A 91 5.16 13.28 15.35
CA ASP A 91 5.64 14.49 14.69
C ASP A 91 5.25 15.72 15.52
N SER A 92 6.29 16.35 16.04
CA SER A 92 6.25 17.52 16.90
C SER A 92 6.03 18.76 16.03
N THR A 93 4.90 19.43 16.18
CA THR A 93 4.64 20.74 15.55
C THR A 93 5.46 21.83 16.23
N SER A 94 6.64 22.08 15.69
CA SER A 94 7.56 23.12 16.16
C SER A 94 7.02 24.52 15.91
N HIS A 95 6.78 25.19 17.03
CA HIS A 95 6.57 26.60 17.28
C HIS A 95 7.34 27.55 16.34
N ARG A 96 6.62 28.43 15.64
CA ARG A 96 7.15 29.70 15.14
C ARG A 96 6.49 30.84 15.91
N SER A 97 7.23 31.33 16.91
CA SER A 97 6.92 32.49 17.72
C SER A 97 7.05 33.78 16.90
N THR A 98 6.01 34.61 16.90
CA THR A 98 6.08 36.06 16.73
C THR A 98 5.06 36.71 17.64
N MET A 99 5.53 37.71 18.38
CA MET A 99 4.97 38.25 19.61
C MET A 99 3.67 39.06 19.46
N ASP A 100 3.09 39.29 20.65
CA ASP A 100 2.28 40.43 21.10
C ASP A 100 0.81 40.51 20.65
N LYS A 101 -0.13 40.31 21.61
CA LYS A 101 -0.80 41.42 22.31
C LYS A 101 -1.94 40.97 23.25
N ILE A 102 -1.69 41.18 24.56
CA ILE A 102 -2.51 41.78 25.64
C ILE A 102 -3.97 41.35 25.92
N THR A 103 -4.22 41.23 27.25
CA THR A 103 -5.49 41.41 28.02
C THR A 103 -6.54 40.29 27.90
N SER A 104 -7.21 39.80 28.95
CA SER A 104 -7.40 40.29 30.32
C SER A 104 -7.67 39.11 31.27
N ILE A 105 -7.04 39.22 32.42
CA ILE A 105 -7.49 38.77 33.73
C ILE A 105 -9.00 39.00 33.98
N ALA A 106 -9.70 37.97 34.44
CA ALA A 106 -10.84 38.10 35.37
C ALA A 106 -11.10 36.73 36.02
N SER A 107 -10.77 36.63 37.30
CA SER A 107 -11.16 35.56 38.22
C SER A 107 -12.62 35.78 38.66
N SER A 108 -13.39 34.71 38.85
CA SER A 108 -14.49 34.54 39.84
C SER A 108 -15.05 33.12 39.67
N THR A 109 -14.80 32.16 40.57
CA THR A 109 -15.59 31.81 41.78
C THR A 109 -17.08 31.56 41.52
N SER A 110 -17.54 30.30 41.67
CA SER A 110 -18.54 29.93 42.69
C SER A 110 -19.09 28.51 42.48
N SER A 111 -19.20 27.82 43.61
CA SER A 111 -19.68 26.46 43.86
C SER A 111 -21.19 26.27 43.74
N GLY A 112 -21.65 25.01 43.70
CA GLY A 112 -23.05 24.56 43.91
C GLY A 112 -23.33 23.31 43.04
N ASP A 113 -23.20 22.07 43.51
CA ASP A 113 -23.92 21.34 44.56
C ASP A 113 -25.37 20.92 44.17
N SER A 114 -25.53 19.60 44.05
CA SER A 114 -26.68 18.69 44.26
C SER A 114 -28.07 18.91 43.62
N ASP A 115 -28.56 17.83 43.01
CA ASP A 115 -29.67 16.98 43.52
C ASP A 115 -30.77 16.59 42.48
N THR A 116 -31.11 15.30 42.58
CA THR A 116 -32.27 14.49 42.16
C THR A 116 -33.39 15.04 41.26
N SER A 117 -33.78 14.19 40.29
CA SER A 117 -35.11 13.54 40.24
C SER A 117 -35.09 12.33 39.30
#